data_AF-A0AB39TPJ3-F1
#
_entry.id   AF-A0AB39TPJ3-F1
#
_cell.length_a   1.000
_cell.length_b   1.000
_cell.length_c   1.000
_cell.angle_alpha   90.00
_cell.angle_beta   90.00
_cell.angle_gamma   90.00
#
_symmetry.space_group_name_H-M   'P 1'
#
loop_
_entity.id
_entity.type
_entity.pdbx_description
1 polymer ?
#
loop_
_entity_poly.entity_id
_entity_poly.type
_entity_poly.pdbx_seq_one_letter_code
_entity_poly.pdbx_strand_id
1 'polypeptide(L)'
;MNSARPVGPQYVTLVTEGGYRMHATITLDWEHGAALYRVAELGGTITAGWQPGHYYLGCCSGAAIEITYGKPTPSPFTQHFEDAPTVYGVQLAERAVFHPESMSPTSHRWLVVRREIGGHYSPSAPEGTQRRTAAIVYAITRHMLSRPWAAELRRAHDEQHAPARHRHHQDAVRKLEGEVAQLQEQLTRERERAAAQAVVIEKAETGEGRVTALPQPVAEAQPIAA
;
A
#
# COMPACT_ATOMS: atom_id res chain seq x y z
N MET A 1 3.68 35.53 9.74
CA MET A 1 3.40 34.59 8.65
C MET A 1 1.92 34.70 8.33
N ASN A 2 1.56 35.20 7.15
CA ASN A 2 0.14 35.26 6.74
C ASN A 2 -0.36 33.82 6.59
N SER A 3 -1.37 33.42 7.36
CA SER A 3 -1.95 32.09 7.25
C SER A 3 -2.56 31.96 5.84
N ALA A 4 -2.04 31.06 5.01
CA ALA A 4 -2.55 30.82 3.67
C ALA A 4 -3.80 29.92 3.72
N ARG A 5 -4.51 29.88 4.85
CA ARG A 5 -5.72 29.09 5.08
C ARG A 5 -6.96 29.91 4.75
N PRO A 6 -7.67 29.60 3.64
CA PRO A 6 -9.02 30.10 3.45
C PRO A 6 -9.91 29.69 4.62
N VAL A 7 -10.71 30.64 5.10
CA VAL A 7 -11.63 30.44 6.23
C VAL A 7 -13.04 30.04 5.76
N GLY A 8 -13.33 30.21 4.47
CA GLY A 8 -14.64 29.91 3.89
C GLY A 8 -14.57 29.03 2.63
N PRO A 9 -15.74 28.57 2.14
CA PRO A 9 -15.82 27.80 0.92
C PRO A 9 -15.25 28.56 -0.28
N GLN A 10 -14.57 27.84 -1.17
CA GLN A 10 -14.08 28.39 -2.44
C GLN A 10 -14.95 27.87 -3.59
N TYR A 11 -15.33 28.74 -4.51
CA TYR A 11 -16.08 28.35 -5.70
C TYR A 11 -15.14 28.28 -6.88
N VAL A 12 -15.18 27.18 -7.64
CA VAL A 12 -14.32 26.99 -8.80
C VAL A 12 -15.09 26.35 -9.95
N THR A 13 -14.70 26.72 -11.16
CA THR A 13 -15.05 26.00 -12.37
C THR A 13 -13.84 25.19 -12.81
N LEU A 14 -13.97 23.87 -12.85
CA LEU A 14 -12.95 22.96 -13.36
C LEU A 14 -13.32 22.51 -14.76
N VAL A 15 -12.31 22.27 -15.59
CA VAL A 15 -12.50 21.78 -16.96
C VAL A 15 -11.58 20.59 -17.18
N THR A 16 -12.14 19.47 -17.59
CA THR A 16 -11.38 18.29 -18.01
C THR A 16 -10.76 18.52 -19.40
N GLU A 17 -9.74 17.74 -19.77
CA GLU A 17 -9.12 17.88 -21.11
C GLU A 17 -10.13 17.66 -22.26
N GLY A 18 -11.15 16.82 -22.06
CA GLY A 18 -12.25 16.62 -23.02
C GLY A 18 -13.28 17.76 -23.05
N GLY A 19 -13.01 18.91 -22.42
CA GLY A 19 -13.88 20.09 -22.43
C GLY A 19 -15.09 20.03 -21.48
N TYR A 20 -15.27 18.94 -20.73
CA TYR A 20 -16.34 18.85 -19.73
C TYR A 20 -16.06 19.83 -18.59
N ARG A 21 -16.97 20.78 -18.41
CA ARG A 21 -16.96 21.81 -17.38
C ARG A 21 -17.77 21.35 -16.18
N MET A 22 -17.24 21.57 -14.99
CA MET A 22 -17.88 21.23 -13.72
C MET A 22 -17.70 22.36 -12.70
N HIS A 23 -18.73 22.58 -11.88
CA HIS A 23 -18.74 23.59 -10.83
C HIS A 23 -18.59 22.92 -9.48
N ALA A 24 -17.58 23.35 -8.72
CA ALA A 24 -17.30 22.78 -7.42
C ALA A 24 -17.25 23.84 -6.33
N THR A 25 -17.85 23.51 -5.18
CA THR A 25 -17.59 24.21 -3.92
C THR A 25 -16.54 23.41 -3.16
N ILE A 26 -15.43 24.06 -2.81
CA ILE A 26 -14.31 23.45 -2.09
C ILE A 26 -14.40 23.85 -0.62
N THR A 27 -14.42 22.84 0.24
CA THR A 27 -14.21 23.00 1.68
C THR A 27 -12.90 22.34 2.06
N LEU A 28 -12.10 23.00 2.89
CA LEU A 28 -10.79 22.48 3.32
C LEU A 28 -10.93 21.89 4.71
N ASP A 29 -10.64 20.60 4.83
CA ASP A 29 -10.54 19.90 6.10
C ASP A 29 -9.08 19.97 6.58
N TRP A 30 -8.82 20.93 7.46
CA TRP A 30 -7.50 21.13 8.06
C TRP A 30 -7.18 20.14 9.17
N GLU A 31 -8.16 19.38 9.65
CA GLU A 31 -7.92 18.35 10.67
C GLU A 31 -7.37 17.08 10.01
N HIS A 32 -7.93 16.70 8.86
CA HIS A 32 -7.51 15.51 8.11
C HIS A 32 -6.57 15.81 6.94
N GLY A 33 -6.34 17.08 6.61
CA GLY A 33 -5.47 17.47 5.50
C GLY A 33 -6.05 17.11 4.13
N ALA A 34 -7.35 17.30 3.95
CA ALA A 34 -8.08 16.95 2.74
C ALA A 34 -8.89 18.14 2.17
N ALA A 35 -9.16 18.11 0.87
CA ALA A 35 -10.00 19.07 0.17
C ALA A 35 -11.26 18.37 -0.36
N LEU A 36 -12.42 18.84 0.08
CA LEU A 36 -13.73 18.31 -0.28
C LEU A 36 -14.28 19.12 -1.46
N TYR A 37 -14.45 18.49 -2.61
CA TYR A 37 -15.04 19.10 -3.81
C TYR A 37 -16.49 18.64 -3.95
N ARG A 38 -17.44 19.47 -3.52
CA ARG A 38 -18.87 19.27 -3.80
C ARG A 38 -19.13 19.66 -5.25
N VAL A 39 -19.27 18.68 -6.15
CA VAL A 39 -19.43 18.90 -7.60
C VAL A 39 -20.92 18.89 -7.97
N ALA A 40 -21.41 20.02 -8.45
CA ALA A 40 -22.83 20.22 -8.72
C ALA A 40 -23.38 19.22 -9.75
N GLU A 41 -22.63 18.98 -10.83
CA GLU A 41 -23.03 18.11 -11.92
C GLU A 41 -23.06 16.62 -11.55
N LEU A 42 -22.41 16.23 -10.45
CA LEU A 42 -22.38 14.85 -9.96
C LEU A 42 -23.37 14.61 -8.81
N GLY A 43 -23.96 15.68 -8.26
CA GLY A 43 -24.78 15.63 -7.06
C GLY A 43 -24.05 15.11 -5.82
N GLY A 44 -22.71 15.05 -5.83
CA GLY A 44 -21.88 14.45 -4.78
C GLY A 44 -20.59 15.19 -4.48
N THR A 45 -19.89 14.72 -3.45
CA THR A 45 -18.57 15.21 -3.06
C THR A 45 -17.49 14.23 -3.52
N ILE A 46 -16.41 14.76 -4.09
CA ILE A 46 -15.15 14.03 -4.26
C ILE A 46 -14.15 14.65 -3.30
N THR A 47 -13.66 13.86 -2.35
CA THR A 47 -12.65 14.32 -1.40
C THR A 47 -11.27 13.89 -1.87
N ALA A 48 -10.35 14.84 -1.98
CA ALA A 48 -8.98 14.60 -2.39
C ALA A 48 -8.02 14.91 -1.23
N GLY A 49 -7.12 13.99 -0.95
CA GLY A 49 -6.09 14.13 0.07
C GLY A 49 -4.89 13.25 -0.23
N TRP A 50 -4.08 12.97 0.78
CA TRP A 50 -2.96 12.05 0.65
C TRP A 50 -3.33 10.69 1.24
N GLN A 51 -2.67 9.65 0.78
CA GLN A 51 -2.84 8.34 1.38
C GLN A 51 -2.33 8.38 2.83
N PRO A 52 -3.09 7.86 3.81
CA PRO A 52 -2.70 7.92 5.22
C PRO A 52 -1.54 6.95 5.56
N GLY A 53 -1.27 5.96 4.70
CA GLY A 53 -0.07 5.12 4.76
C GLY A 53 -0.06 4.03 5.84
N HIS A 54 -1.11 3.90 6.67
CA HIS A 54 -1.10 3.03 7.86
C HIS A 54 -0.96 1.52 7.62
N TYR A 55 -1.07 1.05 6.37
CA TYR A 55 -1.12 -0.39 6.04
C TYR A 55 0.02 -0.89 5.15
N TYR A 56 0.97 -0.03 4.78
CA TYR A 56 2.07 -0.41 3.88
C TYR A 56 3.43 -0.18 4.53
N LEU A 57 4.31 -1.18 4.44
CA LEU A 57 5.69 -1.17 4.94
C LEU A 57 6.60 -0.12 4.27
N GLY A 58 6.06 0.71 3.36
CA GLY A 58 6.69 1.85 2.71
C GLY A 58 5.91 3.16 2.91
N CYS A 59 5.20 3.32 4.02
CA CYS A 59 4.29 4.45 4.29
C CYS A 59 4.93 5.87 4.18
N CYS A 60 6.27 5.94 4.09
CA CYS A 60 7.04 7.17 3.95
C CYS A 60 7.65 7.38 2.56
N SER A 61 7.50 6.44 1.60
CA SER A 61 8.27 6.47 0.35
C SER A 61 7.54 7.12 -0.84
N GLY A 62 6.31 7.63 -0.68
CA GLY A 62 5.59 8.23 -1.80
C GLY A 62 4.49 9.22 -1.40
N ALA A 63 4.29 10.25 -2.22
CA ALA A 63 3.19 11.21 -2.09
C ALA A 63 1.93 10.71 -2.81
N ALA A 64 1.49 9.49 -2.48
CA ALA A 64 0.27 8.93 -3.04
C ALA A 64 -0.95 9.79 -2.65
N ILE A 65 -1.86 9.96 -3.61
CA ILE A 65 -3.14 10.65 -3.45
C ILE A 65 -4.20 9.62 -3.15
N GLU A 66 -5.07 9.97 -2.23
CA GLU A 66 -6.29 9.23 -1.96
C GLU A 66 -7.50 10.07 -2.36
N ILE A 67 -8.39 9.46 -3.12
CA ILE A 67 -9.70 10.01 -3.46
C ILE A 67 -10.74 9.21 -2.71
N THR A 68 -11.56 9.90 -1.93
CA THR A 68 -12.77 9.33 -1.34
C THR A 68 -13.98 9.78 -2.15
N TYR A 69 -14.80 8.84 -2.61
CA TYR A 69 -16.04 9.13 -3.33
C TYR A 69 -17.17 9.44 -2.34
N GLY A 70 -17.13 10.64 -1.78
CA GLY A 70 -18.08 11.17 -0.79
C GLY A 70 -17.35 11.99 0.27
N LYS A 71 -18.04 12.23 1.39
CA LYS A 71 -17.46 12.86 2.58
C LYS A 71 -16.66 11.82 3.37
N PRO A 72 -15.41 12.13 3.78
CA PRO A 72 -14.60 11.18 4.52
C PRO A 72 -15.21 10.90 5.89
N THR A 73 -15.03 9.67 6.36
CA THR A 73 -15.37 9.26 7.73
C THR A 73 -14.11 8.77 8.44
N PRO A 74 -14.04 8.83 9.79
CA PRO A 74 -12.87 8.37 10.53
C PRO A 74 -12.60 6.86 10.41
N SER A 75 -13.60 6.07 10.04
CA SER A 75 -13.45 4.62 9.98
C SER A 75 -12.69 4.17 8.71
N PRO A 76 -11.60 3.42 8.86
CA PRO A 76 -10.86 2.87 7.71
C PRO A 76 -11.67 1.78 6.99
N PHE A 77 -12.68 1.21 7.64
CA PHE A 77 -13.53 0.14 7.08
C PHE A 77 -14.76 0.69 6.36
N THR A 78 -14.99 2.00 6.37
CA THR A 78 -16.08 2.58 5.58
C THR A 78 -15.79 2.39 4.10
N GLN A 79 -16.73 1.75 3.41
CA GLN A 79 -16.74 1.57 1.96
C GLN A 79 -17.73 2.53 1.28
N HIS A 80 -18.79 2.91 2.00
CA HIS A 80 -19.88 3.73 1.47
C HIS A 80 -19.92 5.04 2.24
N PHE A 81 -19.77 6.14 1.52
CA PHE A 81 -19.64 7.46 2.11
C PHE A 81 -20.91 8.26 1.92
N GLU A 82 -21.19 9.14 2.88
CA GLU A 82 -22.24 10.13 2.71
C GLU A 82 -21.92 11.01 1.51
N ASP A 83 -22.96 11.44 0.80
CA ASP A 83 -22.85 12.39 -0.30
C ASP A 83 -21.98 11.88 -1.47
N ALA A 84 -22.00 10.56 -1.71
CA ALA A 84 -21.27 9.93 -2.80
C ALA A 84 -21.75 10.44 -4.19
N PRO A 85 -20.82 10.77 -5.11
CA PRO A 85 -21.13 11.31 -6.43
C PRO A 85 -21.70 10.27 -7.37
N THR A 86 -22.55 10.74 -8.27
CA THR A 86 -23.17 9.92 -9.33
C THR A 86 -22.63 10.33 -10.69
N VAL A 87 -22.10 9.38 -11.44
CA VAL A 87 -21.57 9.59 -12.79
C VAL A 87 -22.31 8.67 -13.76
N TYR A 88 -23.03 9.25 -14.73
CA TYR A 88 -23.90 8.52 -15.66
C TYR A 88 -24.91 7.60 -14.96
N GLY A 89 -25.53 8.09 -13.87
CA GLY A 89 -26.49 7.32 -13.08
C GLY A 89 -25.87 6.23 -12.19
N VAL A 90 -24.54 6.10 -12.18
CA VAL A 90 -23.82 5.16 -11.30
C VAL A 90 -23.30 5.92 -10.09
N GLN A 91 -23.80 5.59 -8.91
CA GLN A 91 -23.25 6.10 -7.65
C GLN A 91 -21.90 5.44 -7.38
N LEU A 92 -20.88 6.26 -7.17
CA LEU A 92 -19.51 5.81 -6.90
C LEU A 92 -19.37 5.38 -5.44
N ALA A 93 -18.47 4.45 -5.17
CA ALA A 93 -18.22 3.93 -3.83
C ALA A 93 -16.71 3.72 -3.59
N GLU A 94 -16.37 3.51 -2.33
CA GLU A 94 -15.01 3.28 -1.82
C GLU A 94 -14.06 4.48 -1.99
N ARG A 95 -12.76 4.16 -1.96
CA ARG A 95 -11.65 5.07 -2.13
C ARG A 95 -10.81 4.60 -3.31
N ALA A 96 -10.03 5.51 -3.88
CA ALA A 96 -9.03 5.19 -4.88
C ALA A 96 -7.69 5.78 -4.45
N VAL A 97 -6.63 5.00 -4.56
CA VAL A 97 -5.27 5.43 -4.27
C VAL A 97 -4.44 5.37 -5.53
N PHE A 98 -3.69 6.42 -5.81
CA PHE A 98 -2.79 6.47 -6.96
C PHE A 98 -1.65 7.45 -6.72
N HIS A 99 -0.63 7.32 -7.55
CA HIS A 99 0.49 8.24 -7.59
C HIS A 99 0.25 9.35 -8.63
N PRO A 100 0.47 10.64 -8.31
CA PRO A 100 0.29 11.73 -9.27
C PRO A 100 1.01 11.53 -10.61
N GLU A 101 2.22 10.95 -10.58
CA GLU A 101 3.05 10.63 -11.73
C GLU A 101 2.45 9.54 -12.65
N SER A 102 1.52 8.74 -12.13
CA SER A 102 0.82 7.70 -12.91
C SER A 102 -0.45 8.22 -13.58
N MET A 103 -0.88 9.44 -13.26
CA MET A 103 -2.08 10.02 -13.85
C MET A 103 -1.90 10.22 -15.36
N SER A 104 -2.92 9.84 -16.11
CA SER A 104 -2.99 10.05 -17.56
C SER A 104 -4.34 10.66 -17.91
N PRO A 105 -4.40 11.73 -18.72
CA PRO A 105 -5.68 12.32 -19.11
C PRO A 105 -6.41 11.48 -20.18
N THR A 106 -5.70 10.62 -20.89
CA THR A 106 -6.23 9.81 -22.00
C THR A 106 -6.54 8.36 -21.58
N SER A 107 -6.10 7.93 -20.40
CA SER A 107 -6.34 6.60 -19.86
C SER A 107 -7.01 6.68 -18.50
N HIS A 108 -7.88 5.71 -18.19
CA HIS A 108 -8.53 5.59 -16.87
C HIS A 108 -7.88 4.52 -15.98
N ARG A 109 -6.95 3.73 -16.51
CA ARG A 109 -6.43 2.53 -15.84
C ARG A 109 -5.62 2.83 -14.57
N TRP A 110 -5.19 4.06 -14.39
CA TRP A 110 -4.49 4.52 -13.18
C TRP A 110 -5.42 4.75 -11.99
N LEU A 111 -6.74 4.82 -12.23
CA LEU A 111 -7.74 5.09 -11.21
C LEU A 111 -8.68 3.89 -11.02
N VAL A 112 -8.77 3.40 -9.79
CA VAL A 112 -9.81 2.44 -9.42
C VAL A 112 -11.14 3.19 -9.21
N VAL A 113 -12.20 2.74 -9.89
CA VAL A 113 -13.54 3.32 -9.76
C VAL A 113 -14.52 2.18 -9.50
N ARG A 114 -15.11 2.19 -8.31
CA ARG A 114 -16.11 1.22 -7.87
C ARG A 114 -17.50 1.84 -7.81
N ARG A 115 -18.53 1.00 -7.86
CA ARG A 115 -19.94 1.41 -7.78
C ARG A 115 -20.64 0.82 -6.56
N GLU A 116 -21.57 1.57 -6.01
CA GLU A 116 -22.50 1.09 -4.99
C GLU A 116 -23.47 0.06 -5.58
N ILE A 117 -23.72 -1.04 -4.83
CA ILE A 117 -24.74 -2.05 -5.18
C ILE A 117 -25.55 -2.53 -3.96
N GLY A 118 -25.45 -1.88 -2.81
CA GLY A 118 -26.21 -2.19 -1.59
C GLY A 118 -25.68 -3.36 -0.77
N GLY A 119 -24.40 -3.73 -0.93
CA GLY A 119 -23.79 -4.89 -0.26
C GLY A 119 -22.38 -4.61 0.31
N HIS A 120 -21.72 -5.66 0.77
CA HIS A 120 -20.36 -5.62 1.36
C HIS A 120 -19.22 -5.56 0.33
N TYR A 121 -19.55 -5.54 -0.97
CA TYR A 121 -18.58 -5.50 -2.05
C TYR A 121 -19.01 -4.50 -3.11
N SER A 122 -18.09 -3.63 -3.52
CA SER A 122 -18.32 -2.68 -4.60
C SER A 122 -17.60 -3.16 -5.89
N PRO A 123 -18.34 -3.64 -6.91
CA PRO A 123 -17.75 -4.02 -8.19
C PRO A 123 -17.21 -2.79 -8.94
N SER A 124 -16.35 -3.03 -9.92
CA SER A 124 -15.90 -1.98 -10.83
C SER A 124 -17.07 -1.30 -11.54
N ALA A 125 -16.98 0.01 -11.69
CA ALA A 125 -17.96 0.77 -12.46
C ALA A 125 -17.88 0.43 -13.96
N PRO A 126 -18.94 0.68 -14.76
CA PRO A 126 -18.87 0.53 -16.22
C PRO A 126 -17.79 1.41 -16.84
N GLU A 127 -17.21 0.98 -17.96
CA GLU A 127 -16.03 1.65 -18.55
C GLU A 127 -16.26 3.15 -18.84
N GLY A 128 -17.43 3.52 -19.36
CA GLY A 128 -17.78 4.93 -19.60
C GLY A 128 -17.76 5.78 -18.32
N THR A 129 -18.25 5.22 -17.20
CA THR A 129 -18.18 5.82 -15.87
C THR A 129 -16.75 5.92 -15.38
N GLN A 130 -15.93 4.88 -15.57
CA GLN A 130 -14.51 4.91 -15.19
C GLN A 130 -13.75 6.01 -15.95
N ARG A 131 -13.94 6.09 -17.27
CA ARG A 131 -13.31 7.13 -18.12
C ARG A 131 -13.71 8.54 -17.70
N ARG A 132 -15.01 8.78 -17.48
CA ARG A 132 -15.51 10.09 -17.05
C ARG A 132 -14.98 10.46 -15.66
N THR A 133 -14.99 9.50 -14.73
CA THR A 133 -14.51 9.71 -13.36
C THR A 133 -13.00 10.00 -13.35
N ALA A 134 -12.20 9.25 -14.10
CA ALA A 134 -10.76 9.49 -14.20
C ALA A 134 -10.45 10.90 -14.74
N ALA A 135 -11.15 11.37 -15.77
CA ALA A 135 -10.98 12.72 -16.29
C ALA A 135 -11.34 13.80 -15.24
N ILE A 136 -12.39 13.58 -14.45
CA ILE A 136 -12.82 14.48 -13.37
C ILE A 136 -11.78 14.51 -12.24
N VAL A 137 -11.36 13.33 -11.77
CA VAL A 137 -10.35 13.19 -10.70
C VAL A 137 -9.01 13.76 -11.12
N TYR A 138 -8.62 13.60 -12.39
CA TYR A 138 -7.43 14.23 -12.94
C TYR A 138 -7.47 15.76 -12.78
N ALA A 139 -8.58 16.39 -13.20
CA ALA A 139 -8.76 17.84 -13.09
C ALA A 139 -8.80 18.31 -11.63
N ILE A 140 -9.49 17.60 -10.74
CA ILE A 140 -9.54 17.88 -9.29
C ILE A 140 -8.13 17.79 -8.68
N THR A 141 -7.39 16.73 -8.98
CA THR A 141 -6.05 16.48 -8.40
C THR A 141 -5.06 17.54 -8.88
N ARG A 142 -5.06 17.84 -10.18
CA ARG A 142 -4.24 18.92 -10.77
C ARG A 142 -4.57 20.28 -10.14
N HIS A 143 -5.87 20.57 -9.98
CA HIS A 143 -6.31 21.78 -9.30
C HIS A 143 -5.76 21.81 -7.87
N MET A 144 -6.05 20.80 -7.04
CA MET A 144 -5.60 20.69 -5.65
C MET A 144 -4.10 20.96 -5.52
N LEU A 145 -3.28 20.23 -6.27
CA LEU A 145 -1.81 20.33 -6.20
C LEU A 145 -1.27 21.68 -6.66
N SER A 146 -2.01 22.42 -7.49
CA SER A 146 -1.62 23.77 -7.92
C SER A 146 -1.92 24.86 -6.89
N ARG A 147 -2.67 24.57 -5.82
CA ARG A 147 -3.13 25.58 -4.86
C ARG A 147 -2.07 25.88 -3.80
N PRO A 148 -1.95 27.14 -3.35
CA PRO A 148 -1.05 27.51 -2.25
C PRO A 148 -1.32 26.74 -0.95
N TRP A 149 -2.59 26.40 -0.68
CA TRP A 149 -2.99 25.66 0.51
C TRP A 149 -2.62 24.17 0.49
N ALA A 150 -2.18 23.60 -0.64
CA ALA A 150 -1.90 22.18 -0.74
C ALA A 150 -0.76 21.74 0.18
N ALA A 151 0.29 22.55 0.30
CA ALA A 151 1.41 22.27 1.20
C ALA A 151 0.99 22.29 2.68
N GLU A 152 0.06 23.18 3.04
CA GLU A 152 -0.49 23.22 4.40
C GLU A 152 -1.42 22.05 4.70
N LEU A 153 -2.28 21.65 3.75
CA LEU A 153 -3.09 20.44 3.92
C LEU A 153 -2.21 19.19 4.04
N ARG A 154 -1.15 19.10 3.24
CA ARG A 154 -0.21 18.00 3.35
C ARG A 154 0.43 17.94 4.74
N ARG A 155 0.81 19.10 5.29
CA ARG A 155 1.35 19.17 6.66
C ARG A 155 0.33 18.69 7.68
N ALA A 156 -0.92 19.17 7.59
CA ALA A 156 -2.00 18.74 8.48
C ALA A 156 -2.25 17.23 8.42
N HIS A 157 -2.31 16.67 7.20
CA HIS A 157 -2.38 15.22 6.97
C HIS A 157 -1.24 14.48 7.67
N ASP A 158 -0.01 14.99 7.52
CA ASP A 158 1.16 14.34 8.09
C ASP A 158 1.18 14.40 9.63
N GLU A 159 0.76 15.51 10.22
CA GLU A 159 0.61 15.70 11.66
C GLU A 159 -0.46 14.75 12.23
N GLN A 160 -1.65 14.70 11.60
CA GLN A 160 -2.76 13.86 12.04
C GLN A 160 -2.41 12.36 12.03
N HIS A 161 -1.60 11.93 11.07
CA HIS A 161 -1.23 10.52 10.91
C HIS A 161 0.10 10.13 11.55
N ALA A 162 0.89 11.07 12.05
CA ALA A 162 2.17 10.80 12.69
C ALA A 162 2.08 9.81 13.88
N PRO A 163 1.12 9.93 14.82
CA PRO A 163 1.05 9.02 15.97
C PRO A 163 0.78 7.56 15.58
N ALA A 164 -0.09 7.33 14.60
CA ALA A 164 -0.39 5.99 14.10
C ALA A 164 0.79 5.40 13.32
N ARG A 165 1.45 6.20 12.46
CA ARG A 165 2.67 5.79 11.76
C ARG A 165 3.81 5.46 12.72
N HIS A 166 3.99 6.24 13.78
CA HIS A 166 5.01 5.97 14.80
C HIS A 166 4.78 4.61 15.49
N ARG A 167 3.54 4.32 15.93
CA ARG A 167 3.20 3.02 16.52
C ARG A 167 3.47 1.86 15.55
N HIS A 168 3.07 2.01 14.28
CA HIS A 168 3.33 1.01 13.26
C HIS A 168 4.83 0.73 13.08
N HIS A 169 5.68 1.77 13.05
CA HIS A 169 7.13 1.58 12.97
C HIS A 169 7.71 0.90 14.22
N GLN A 170 7.21 1.22 15.42
CA GLN A 170 7.62 0.53 16.64
C GLN A 170 7.23 -0.96 16.64
N ASP A 171 6.06 -1.32 16.08
CA ASP A 171 5.67 -2.71 15.88
C ASP A 171 6.58 -3.42 14.88
N ALA A 172 6.91 -2.75 13.77
CA ALA A 172 7.80 -3.27 12.75
C ALA A 172 9.23 -3.50 13.28
N VAL A 173 9.76 -2.57 14.06
CA VAL A 173 11.07 -2.73 14.73
C VAL A 173 11.07 -3.96 15.62
N ARG A 174 10.07 -4.10 16.51
CA ARG A 174 9.97 -5.27 17.40
C ARG A 174 9.90 -6.59 16.64
N LYS A 175 9.16 -6.62 15.52
CA LYS A 175 9.08 -7.78 14.65
C LYS A 175 10.45 -8.12 14.05
N LEU A 176 11.14 -7.13 13.49
CA LEU A 176 12.45 -7.30 12.87
C LEU A 176 13.52 -7.73 13.88
N GLU A 177 13.49 -7.18 15.10
CA GLU A 177 14.37 -7.63 16.20
C GLU A 177 14.16 -9.12 16.52
N GLY A 178 12.90 -9.57 16.53
CA GLY A 178 12.57 -10.99 16.68
C GLY A 178 13.11 -11.86 15.54
N GLU A 179 12.96 -11.42 14.29
CA GLU A 179 13.49 -12.11 13.11
C GLU A 179 15.04 -12.18 13.15
N VAL A 180 15.71 -11.10 13.55
CA VAL A 180 17.16 -11.07 13.71
C VAL A 180 17.61 -12.09 14.76
N ALA A 181 16.95 -12.15 15.91
CA ALA A 181 17.29 -13.11 16.96
C ALA A 181 17.14 -14.57 16.48
N GLN A 182 16.06 -14.88 15.75
CA GLN A 182 15.86 -16.20 15.15
C GLN A 182 16.94 -16.55 14.12
N LEU A 183 17.30 -15.61 13.25
CA LEU A 183 18.35 -15.80 12.25
C LEU A 183 19.73 -15.98 12.91
N GLN A 184 20.01 -15.29 14.00
CA GLN A 184 21.25 -15.46 14.78
C GLN A 184 21.33 -16.85 15.41
N GLU A 185 20.23 -17.37 15.95
CA GLU A 185 20.17 -18.74 16.49
C GLU A 185 20.40 -19.78 15.37
N GLN A 186 19.75 -19.59 14.21
CA GLN A 186 19.95 -20.46 13.04
C GLN A 186 21.40 -20.42 12.56
N LEU A 187 22.01 -19.24 12.44
CA LEU A 187 23.41 -19.09 12.04
C LEU A 187 24.35 -19.81 13.01
N THR A 188 24.08 -19.71 14.32
CA THR A 188 24.89 -20.39 15.34
C THR A 188 24.81 -21.90 15.17
N ARG A 189 23.61 -22.47 15.00
CA ARG A 189 23.41 -23.91 14.74
C ARG A 189 24.11 -24.38 13.47
N GLU A 190 24.03 -23.61 12.38
CA GLU A 190 24.70 -23.97 11.13
C GLU A 190 26.23 -23.91 11.26
N ARG A 191 26.78 -22.98 12.04
CA ARG A 191 28.22 -22.95 12.35
C ARG A 191 28.66 -24.16 13.15
N GLU A 192 27.90 -24.57 14.16
CA GLU A 192 28.18 -25.78 14.94
C GLU A 192 28.14 -27.04 14.07
N ARG A 193 27.12 -27.15 13.19
CA ARG A 193 27.02 -28.24 12.21
C ARG A 193 28.20 -28.26 11.25
N ALA A 194 28.59 -27.10 10.70
CA ALA A 194 29.74 -26.98 9.82
C ALA A 194 31.05 -27.38 10.51
N ALA A 195 31.26 -26.95 11.76
CA ALA A 195 32.43 -27.34 12.55
C ALA A 195 32.46 -28.86 12.82
N ALA A 196 31.32 -29.47 13.15
CA ALA A 196 31.21 -30.91 13.33
C ALA A 196 31.56 -31.68 12.04
N GLN A 197 31.10 -31.20 10.87
CA GLN A 197 31.45 -31.80 9.58
C GLN A 197 32.94 -31.66 9.25
N ALA A 198 33.57 -30.52 9.59
CA ALA A 198 35.00 -30.33 9.39
C ALA A 198 35.84 -31.39 10.13
N VAL A 199 35.46 -31.73 11.37
CA VAL A 199 36.11 -32.81 12.14
C VAL A 199 35.96 -34.17 11.47
N VAL A 200 34.80 -34.46 10.86
CA VAL A 200 34.57 -35.72 10.13
C VAL A 200 35.46 -35.79 8.89
N ILE A 201 35.57 -34.69 8.14
CA ILE A 201 36.45 -34.59 6.97
C ILE A 201 37.90 -34.83 7.38
N GLU A 202 38.39 -34.13 8.41
CA GLU A 202 39.76 -34.28 8.92
C GLU A 202 40.08 -35.73 9.30
N LYS A 203 39.18 -36.41 10.03
CA LYS A 203 39.34 -37.84 10.39
C LYS A 203 39.36 -38.78 9.20
N ALA A 204 38.63 -38.45 8.13
CA ALA A 204 38.64 -39.23 6.90
C ALA A 204 39.96 -39.04 6.13
N GLU A 205 40.53 -37.84 6.16
CA GLU A 205 41.80 -37.49 5.49
C GLU A 205 43.03 -38.02 6.24
N THR A 206 43.04 -38.02 7.58
CA THR A 206 44.15 -38.52 8.41
C THR A 206 44.23 -40.04 8.49
N GLY A 207 43.22 -40.77 7.98
CA GLY A 207 43.25 -42.23 7.88
C GLY A 207 43.05 -42.97 9.21
N GLU A 208 42.73 -42.28 10.31
CA GLU A 208 42.44 -42.91 11.61
C GLU A 208 41.16 -43.78 11.60
N GLY A 209 40.37 -43.74 10.52
CA GLY A 209 39.27 -44.67 10.26
C GLY A 209 39.62 -45.89 9.39
N ARG A 210 40.89 -46.08 9.00
CA ARG A 210 41.28 -47.10 8.00
C ARG A 210 42.08 -48.28 8.55
N VAL A 211 41.68 -48.89 9.66
CA VAL A 211 42.11 -50.27 10.03
C VAL A 211 41.00 -50.90 10.89
N THR A 212 40.31 -51.97 10.50
CA THR A 212 40.84 -53.33 10.37
C THR A 212 40.24 -54.08 9.17
N ALA A 213 41.11 -54.64 8.33
CA ALA A 213 40.76 -55.76 7.46
C ALA A 213 40.19 -56.89 8.33
N LEU A 214 39.03 -57.41 7.94
CA LEU A 214 38.45 -58.63 8.52
C LEU A 214 39.50 -59.76 8.42
N PRO A 215 39.72 -60.55 9.48
CA PRO A 215 40.58 -61.74 9.37
C PRO A 215 40.00 -62.65 8.30
N GLN A 216 40.84 -63.03 7.33
CA GLN A 216 40.45 -63.97 6.28
C GLN A 216 40.08 -65.33 6.92
N PRO A 217 38.97 -65.95 6.52
CA PRO A 217 38.62 -67.28 6.99
C PRO A 217 39.68 -68.27 6.51
N VAL A 218 40.20 -69.05 7.45
CA VAL A 218 41.11 -70.17 7.19
C VAL A 218 40.39 -71.17 6.27
N ALA A 219 41.00 -71.47 5.12
CA ALA A 219 40.49 -72.45 4.18
C ALA A 219 40.44 -73.83 4.87
N GLU A 220 39.24 -74.35 5.11
CA GLU A 220 39.05 -75.76 5.43
C GLU A 220 39.34 -76.59 4.18
N ALA A 221 40.33 -77.46 4.31
CA ALA A 221 40.69 -78.47 3.34
C ALA A 221 39.51 -79.43 3.11
N GLN A 222 39.17 -79.64 1.83
CA GLN A 222 38.43 -80.83 1.43
C GLN A 222 39.25 -82.09 1.73
N PRO A 223 38.58 -83.22 1.98
CA PRO A 223 38.91 -84.33 1.11
C PRO A 223 37.69 -85.11 0.59
N ILE A 224 37.72 -85.27 -0.73
CA ILE A 224 37.68 -86.51 -1.52
C ILE A 224 36.42 -87.38 -1.42
N ALA A 225 35.75 -87.44 -2.58
CA ALA A 225 34.73 -88.40 -2.96
C ALA A 225 35.29 -89.83 -3.09
N ALA A 226 34.43 -90.80 -2.74
CA ALA A 226 34.40 -92.13 -3.33
C ALA A 226 32.94 -92.53 -3.55
#